data_AF-D9W601-F1
#
_entry.id   AF-D9W601-F1
#
_cell.length_a   1.000
_cell.length_b   1.000
_cell.length_c   1.000
_cell.angle_alpha   90.00
_cell.angle_beta   90.00
_cell.angle_gamma   90.00
#
_symmetry.space_group_name_H-M   'P 1'
#
loop_
_entity.id
_entity.type
_entity.pdbx_description
1 polymer ?
#
loop_
_entity_poly.entity_id
_entity_poly.type
_entity_poly.pdbx_seq_one_letter_code
_entity_poly.pdbx_strand_id
1 'polypeptide(L)'
;MSYPWSPGRSTAPRKAAGKSGRGAIRLILRTARTVFADRGYEVSIEKIARRSGVGMGTIYRHFPSKSALVEHVAVGVMAQASAEIERASEEEPDTWAAFTRVLRHMAQHRSGQMNGISYGWLTTNPDRLAEWAGVPTS
;
A
#
# COMPACT_ATOMS: atom_id res chain seq x y z
N MET A 1 -10.99 -58.37 -21.44
CA MET A 1 -10.51 -57.48 -20.36
C MET A 1 -9.67 -56.38 -21.01
N SER A 2 -10.29 -55.25 -21.36
CA SER A 2 -9.64 -54.05 -21.88
C SER A 2 -10.36 -52.86 -21.26
N TYR A 3 -9.65 -52.03 -20.51
CA TYR A 3 -10.19 -50.80 -19.95
C TYR A 3 -10.09 -49.68 -20.99
N PRO A 4 -11.19 -48.97 -21.33
CA PRO A 4 -11.10 -47.68 -22.00
C PRO A 4 -11.30 -46.57 -20.96
N TRP A 5 -10.24 -46.20 -20.24
CA TRP A 5 -10.29 -44.95 -19.45
C TRP A 5 -10.13 -43.76 -20.40
N SER A 6 -11.23 -43.04 -20.62
CA SER A 6 -11.23 -41.72 -21.22
C SER A 6 -11.26 -40.67 -20.11
N PRO A 7 -10.22 -39.83 -19.92
CA PRO A 7 -10.34 -38.69 -19.06
C PRO A 7 -11.21 -37.64 -19.78
N GLY A 8 -12.47 -37.55 -19.35
CA GLY A 8 -13.33 -36.42 -19.69
C GLY A 8 -12.62 -35.13 -19.34
N ARG A 9 -12.47 -34.23 -20.32
CA ARG A 9 -11.96 -32.88 -20.13
C ARG A 9 -12.90 -32.15 -19.15
N SER A 10 -12.53 -32.18 -17.87
CA SER A 10 -13.09 -31.27 -16.87
C SER A 10 -12.77 -29.86 -17.32
N THR A 11 -13.79 -29.15 -17.79
CA THR A 11 -13.76 -27.72 -18.08
C THR A 11 -13.69 -26.96 -16.75
N ALA A 12 -12.52 -26.96 -16.14
CA ALA A 12 -12.24 -26.11 -14.99
C ALA A 12 -12.49 -24.64 -15.38
N PRO A 13 -13.10 -23.83 -14.50
CA PRO A 13 -13.45 -22.46 -14.82
C PRO A 13 -12.17 -21.69 -15.12
N ARG A 14 -12.13 -21.12 -16.32
CA ARG A 14 -11.02 -20.33 -16.86
C ARG A 14 -10.71 -19.20 -15.89
N LYS A 15 -9.62 -19.33 -15.13
CA LYS A 15 -9.07 -18.24 -14.29
C LYS A 15 -9.02 -16.98 -15.15
N ALA A 16 -9.75 -15.95 -14.74
CA ALA A 16 -9.68 -14.62 -15.33
C ALA A 16 -8.19 -14.28 -15.55
N ALA A 17 -7.83 -13.91 -16.78
CA ALA A 17 -6.46 -13.61 -17.18
C ALA A 17 -5.85 -12.64 -16.16
N GLY A 18 -5.01 -13.18 -15.28
CA GLY A 18 -4.44 -12.43 -14.18
C GLY A 18 -3.57 -11.33 -14.75
N LYS A 19 -3.91 -10.07 -14.46
CA LYS A 19 -3.04 -8.93 -14.76
C LYS A 19 -1.64 -9.26 -14.21
N SER A 20 -0.65 -9.37 -15.09
CA SER A 20 0.68 -9.86 -14.73
C SER A 20 1.37 -8.97 -13.68
N GLY A 21 2.36 -9.56 -12.99
CA GLY A 21 2.90 -9.12 -11.69
C GLY A 21 2.95 -7.61 -11.43
N ARG A 22 3.60 -6.82 -12.28
CA ARG A 22 3.75 -5.36 -12.09
C ARG A 22 2.43 -4.59 -12.15
N GLY A 23 1.51 -4.99 -13.03
CA GLY A 23 0.19 -4.36 -13.15
C GLY A 23 -0.69 -4.64 -11.94
N ALA A 24 -0.64 -5.87 -11.42
CA ALA A 24 -1.32 -6.25 -10.18
C ALA A 24 -0.78 -5.47 -8.98
N ILE A 25 0.55 -5.34 -8.83
CA ILE A 25 1.17 -4.56 -7.74
C ILE A 25 0.68 -3.11 -7.75
N ARG A 26 0.68 -2.45 -8.93
CA ARG A 26 0.19 -1.06 -9.04
C ARG A 26 -1.27 -0.92 -8.63
N LEU A 27 -2.13 -1.88 -9.02
CA LEU A 27 -3.54 -1.87 -8.64
C LEU A 27 -3.72 -2.07 -7.13
N ILE A 28 -2.95 -2.98 -6.52
CA ILE A 28 -2.95 -3.19 -5.07
C ILE A 28 -2.56 -1.91 -4.35
N LEU A 29 -1.42 -1.31 -4.70
CA LEU A 29 -0.90 -0.10 -4.03
C LEU A 29 -1.85 1.10 -4.19
N ARG A 30 -2.39 1.34 -5.39
CA ARG A 30 -3.37 2.42 -5.62
C ARG A 30 -4.63 2.22 -4.78
N THR A 31 -5.14 1.00 -4.73
CA THR A 31 -6.35 0.65 -3.97
C THR A 31 -6.09 0.77 -2.47
N ALA A 32 -4.97 0.21 -1.99
CA ALA A 32 -4.56 0.26 -0.60
C ALA A 32 -4.40 1.70 -0.12
N ARG A 33 -3.75 2.57 -0.89
CA ARG A 33 -3.64 4.01 -0.58
C ARG A 33 -5.01 4.66 -0.39
N THR A 34 -5.93 4.43 -1.33
CA THR A 34 -7.29 5.00 -1.25
C THR A 34 -8.03 4.48 -0.01
N VAL A 35 -7.95 3.18 0.23
CA VAL A 35 -8.68 2.52 1.30
C VAL A 35 -8.14 2.89 2.69
N PHE A 36 -6.81 2.94 2.84
CA PHE A 36 -6.18 3.39 4.08
C PHE A 36 -6.38 4.90 4.30
N ALA A 37 -6.46 5.69 3.23
CA ALA A 37 -6.82 7.11 3.32
C ALA A 37 -8.21 7.32 3.93
N ASP A 38 -9.19 6.54 3.49
CA ASP A 38 -10.60 6.69 3.89
C ASP A 38 -10.90 6.12 5.29
N ARG A 39 -10.25 5.01 5.65
CA ARG A 39 -10.68 4.15 6.78
C ARG A 39 -9.56 3.86 7.78
N GLY A 40 -8.36 4.40 7.56
CA GLY A 40 -7.20 4.16 8.43
C GLY A 40 -6.71 2.70 8.40
N TYR A 41 -5.92 2.33 9.41
CA TYR A 41 -5.26 1.04 9.49
C TYR A 41 -6.23 -0.14 9.68
N GLU A 42 -7.46 0.05 10.14
CA GLU A 42 -8.40 -1.04 10.47
C GLU A 42 -8.83 -1.91 9.28
N VAL A 43 -8.58 -1.47 8.05
CA VAL A 43 -9.02 -2.21 6.87
C VAL A 43 -8.27 -3.53 6.69
N SER A 44 -9.02 -4.62 6.47
CA SER A 44 -8.46 -5.92 6.14
C SER A 44 -7.85 -5.96 4.73
N ILE A 45 -6.82 -6.79 4.55
CA ILE A 45 -6.22 -7.07 3.23
C ILE A 45 -7.26 -7.65 2.27
N GLU A 46 -8.19 -8.46 2.77
CA GLU A 46 -9.28 -9.03 1.97
C GLU A 46 -10.15 -7.95 1.30
N LYS A 47 -10.46 -6.88 2.02
CA LYS A 47 -11.22 -5.74 1.47
C LYS A 47 -10.44 -5.04 0.36
N ILE A 48 -9.11 -4.95 0.50
CA ILE A 48 -8.20 -4.40 -0.52
C ILE A 48 -8.14 -5.31 -1.74
N ALA A 49 -8.07 -6.63 -1.55
CA ALA A 49 -8.10 -7.63 -2.63
C ALA A 49 -9.38 -7.53 -3.45
N ARG A 50 -10.54 -7.51 -2.76
CA ARG A 50 -11.85 -7.36 -3.38
C ARG A 50 -11.96 -6.07 -4.19
N ARG A 51 -11.52 -4.94 -3.63
CA ARG A 51 -11.61 -3.63 -4.31
C ARG A 51 -10.60 -3.48 -5.45
N SER A 52 -9.44 -4.12 -5.37
CA SER A 52 -8.41 -4.09 -6.43
C SER A 52 -8.65 -5.09 -7.56
N GLY A 53 -9.53 -6.08 -7.33
CA GLY A 53 -9.76 -7.19 -8.27
C GLY A 53 -8.56 -8.14 -8.37
N VAL A 54 -7.65 -8.11 -7.40
CA VAL A 54 -6.44 -8.95 -7.35
C VAL A 54 -6.62 -10.02 -6.28
N GLY A 55 -6.33 -11.28 -6.62
CA GLY A 55 -6.49 -12.40 -5.69
C GLY A 55 -5.52 -12.35 -4.51
N MET A 56 -5.97 -12.84 -3.33
CA MET A 56 -5.20 -12.84 -2.08
C MET A 56 -3.80 -13.43 -2.21
N GLY A 57 -3.64 -14.55 -2.94
CA GLY A 57 -2.34 -15.18 -3.14
C GLY A 57 -1.33 -14.31 -3.92
N THR A 58 -1.81 -13.36 -4.73
CA THR A 58 -0.93 -12.37 -5.38
C THR A 58 -0.54 -11.26 -4.43
N ILE A 59 -1.44 -10.84 -3.54
CA ILE A 59 -1.12 -9.83 -2.51
C ILE A 59 -0.11 -10.41 -1.53
N TYR A 60 -0.39 -11.54 -0.89
CA TYR A 60 0.50 -12.12 0.13
C TYR A 60 1.87 -12.53 -0.41
N ARG A 61 1.97 -12.90 -1.70
CA ARG A 61 3.28 -13.16 -2.33
C ARG A 61 4.16 -11.91 -2.41
N HIS A 62 3.57 -10.73 -2.61
CA HIS A 62 4.30 -9.46 -2.73
C HIS A 62 4.35 -8.66 -1.42
N PHE A 63 3.37 -8.88 -0.55
CA PHE A 63 3.19 -8.20 0.73
C PHE A 63 2.83 -9.25 1.78
N PRO A 64 3.82 -9.92 2.39
CA PRO A 64 3.59 -11.04 3.29
C PRO A 64 2.71 -10.69 4.51
N SER A 65 2.67 -9.41 4.91
CA SER A 65 1.88 -8.92 6.03
C SER A 65 1.14 -7.62 5.69
N LYS A 66 0.16 -7.29 6.52
CA LYS A 66 -0.56 -6.00 6.47
C LYS A 66 0.39 -4.83 6.72
N SER A 67 1.32 -5.00 7.66
CA SER A 67 2.36 -4.01 7.94
C SER A 67 3.27 -3.78 6.73
N ALA A 68 3.69 -4.82 6.01
CA ALA A 68 4.49 -4.69 4.79
C ALA A 68 3.74 -3.90 3.70
N LEU A 69 2.45 -4.19 3.50
CA LEU A 69 1.64 -3.42 2.55
C LEU A 69 1.52 -1.94 2.96
N VAL A 70 1.29 -1.67 4.25
CA VAL A 70 1.17 -0.31 4.79
C VAL A 70 2.48 0.45 4.66
N GLU A 71 3.61 -0.19 4.95
CA GLU A 71 4.97 0.38 4.80
C GLU A 71 5.22 0.79 3.34
N HIS A 72 4.93 -0.08 2.38
CA HIS A 72 5.05 0.24 0.96
C HIS A 72 4.16 1.41 0.53
N VAL A 73 2.93 1.50 1.05
CA VAL A 73 2.04 2.63 0.78
C VAL A 73 2.60 3.92 1.39
N ALA A 74 3.09 3.87 2.63
CA ALA A 74 3.65 5.02 3.32
C ALA A 74 4.89 5.57 2.62
N VAL A 75 5.84 4.70 2.25
CA VAL A 75 7.03 5.07 1.47
C VAL A 75 6.63 5.71 0.15
N GLY A 76 5.64 5.15 -0.56
CA GLY A 76 5.14 5.72 -1.82
C GLY A 76 4.48 7.10 -1.65
N VAL A 77 3.78 7.33 -0.54
CA VAL A 77 3.20 8.65 -0.22
C VAL A 77 4.30 9.66 0.11
N MET A 78 5.29 9.29 0.90
CA MET A 78 6.41 10.17 1.26
C MET A 78 7.25 10.53 0.04
N ALA A 79 7.56 9.56 -0.83
CA ALA A 79 8.30 9.82 -2.06
C ALA A 79 7.57 10.80 -2.99
N GLN A 80 6.24 10.73 -3.05
CA GLN A 80 5.45 11.70 -3.82
C GLN A 80 5.43 13.09 -3.18
N ALA A 81 5.34 13.16 -1.85
CA ALA A 81 5.42 14.42 -1.15
C ALA A 81 6.78 15.08 -1.37
N SER A 82 7.88 14.32 -1.29
CA SER A 82 9.23 14.80 -1.61
C SER A 82 9.35 15.32 -3.03
N ALA A 83 8.80 14.60 -4.02
CA ALA A 83 8.81 15.04 -5.41
C ALA A 83 7.93 16.27 -5.67
N GLU A 84 6.90 16.53 -4.86
CA GLU A 84 6.14 17.79 -4.92
C GLU A 84 6.91 18.93 -4.26
N ILE A 85 7.61 18.68 -3.14
CA ILE A 85 8.48 19.67 -2.49
C ILE A 85 9.57 20.13 -3.47
N GLU A 86 10.28 19.20 -4.10
CA GLU A 86 11.36 19.49 -5.05
C GLU A 86 10.84 20.35 -6.22
N ARG A 87 9.72 19.95 -6.85
CA ARG A 87 9.09 20.73 -7.91
C ARG A 87 8.66 22.13 -7.44
N ALA A 88 8.07 22.24 -6.26
CA ALA A 88 7.68 23.54 -5.72
C ALA A 88 8.89 24.46 -5.46
N SER A 89 10.02 23.89 -5.01
CA SER A 89 11.27 24.63 -4.81
C SER A 89 11.94 25.07 -6.11
N GLU A 90 11.76 24.34 -7.22
CA GLU A 90 12.26 24.73 -8.53
C GLU A 90 11.38 25.76 -9.25
N GLU A 91 10.06 25.64 -9.09
CA GLU A 91 9.08 26.48 -9.78
C GLU A 91 8.82 27.82 -9.07
N GLU A 92 9.04 27.90 -7.75
CA GLU A 92 8.68 29.08 -6.97
C GLU A 92 9.91 29.86 -6.46
N PRO A 93 10.06 31.14 -6.84
CA PRO A 93 11.17 31.97 -6.38
C PRO A 93 11.02 32.43 -4.92
N ASP A 94 9.86 32.21 -4.30
CA ASP A 94 9.57 32.57 -2.90
C ASP A 94 9.45 31.31 -2.03
N THR A 95 10.36 31.17 -1.06
CA THR A 95 10.41 30.08 -0.08
C THR A 95 9.10 29.93 0.70
N TRP A 96 8.40 31.03 0.97
CA TRP A 96 7.13 30.99 1.70
C TRP A 96 6.00 30.38 0.86
N ALA A 97 5.95 30.73 -0.43
CA ALA A 97 4.98 30.19 -1.37
C ALA A 97 5.17 28.67 -1.57
N ALA A 98 6.43 28.22 -1.75
CA ALA A 98 6.77 26.78 -1.78
C ALA A 98 6.36 26.05 -0.49
N PHE A 99 6.66 26.64 0.68
CA PHE A 99 6.27 26.10 1.98
C PHE A 99 4.75 25.95 2.12
N THR A 100 3.97 26.96 1.72
CA THR A 100 2.50 26.90 1.80
C THR A 100 1.90 25.90 0.80
N ARG A 101 2.49 25.71 -0.38
CA ARG A 101 2.10 24.67 -1.36
C ARG A 101 2.31 23.27 -0.79
N VAL A 102 3.46 23.03 -0.13
CA VAL A 102 3.77 21.78 0.54
C VAL A 102 2.82 21.52 1.71
N LEU A 103 2.58 22.50 2.58
CA LEU A 103 1.62 22.36 3.67
C LEU A 103 0.20 22.11 3.18
N ARG A 104 -0.21 22.74 2.08
CA ARG A 104 -1.52 22.51 1.46
C ARG A 104 -1.62 21.11 0.86
N HIS A 105 -0.58 20.64 0.19
CA HIS A 105 -0.51 19.27 -0.32
C HIS A 105 -0.59 18.25 0.83
N MET A 106 0.16 18.48 1.92
CA MET A 106 0.11 17.66 3.12
C MET A 106 -1.27 17.69 3.79
N ALA A 107 -1.91 18.86 3.90
CA ALA A 107 -3.24 19.02 4.49
C ALA A 107 -4.35 18.39 3.64
N GLN A 108 -4.28 18.53 2.32
CA GLN A 108 -5.17 17.84 1.37
C GLN A 108 -5.01 16.32 1.44
N HIS A 109 -3.82 15.83 1.81
CA HIS A 109 -3.56 14.42 2.09
C HIS A 109 -3.87 14.01 3.54
N ARG A 110 -4.13 14.93 4.48
CA ARG A 110 -4.17 14.64 5.92
C ARG A 110 -5.35 15.31 6.63
N SER A 111 -6.45 14.56 6.75
CA SER A 111 -7.33 14.65 7.93
C SER A 111 -7.59 13.28 8.61
N GLY A 112 -7.13 12.15 8.07
CA GLY A 112 -7.38 10.82 8.67
C GLY A 112 -6.19 9.87 8.74
N GLN A 113 -5.04 10.22 8.16
CA GLN A 113 -4.04 9.21 7.77
C GLN A 113 -2.95 8.91 8.81
N MET A 114 -2.66 9.82 9.75
CA MET A 114 -1.55 9.63 10.70
C MET A 114 -1.94 9.16 12.09
N ASN A 115 -3.21 9.25 12.50
CA ASN A 115 -3.62 8.68 13.79
C ASN A 115 -3.79 7.16 13.71
N GLY A 116 -4.37 6.61 12.64
CA GLY A 116 -4.61 5.15 12.56
C GLY A 116 -3.35 4.34 12.25
N ILE A 117 -2.46 4.84 11.39
CA ILE A 117 -1.27 4.10 10.94
C ILE A 117 -0.15 4.17 11.97
N SER A 118 0.03 5.31 12.66
CA SER A 118 1.03 5.40 13.73
C SER A 118 0.59 4.61 14.96
N TYR A 119 -0.60 4.83 15.53
CA TYR A 119 -0.99 4.11 16.76
C TYR A 119 -1.09 2.59 16.56
N GLY A 120 -1.71 2.09 15.49
CA GLY A 120 -1.85 0.65 15.25
C GLY A 120 -0.55 -0.08 14.88
N TRP A 121 0.41 0.63 14.25
CA TRP A 121 1.73 0.07 13.94
C TRP A 121 2.65 0.08 15.18
N LEU A 122 2.61 1.16 15.98
CA LEU A 122 3.32 1.28 17.25
C LEU A 122 2.94 0.16 18.23
N THR A 123 1.66 -0.21 18.31
CA THR A 123 1.20 -1.30 19.19
C THR A 123 1.54 -2.70 18.67
N THR A 124 1.69 -2.87 17.35
CA THR A 124 1.93 -4.18 16.74
C THR A 124 3.42 -4.47 16.54
N ASN A 125 4.27 -3.43 16.48
CA ASN A 125 5.71 -3.52 16.25
C ASN A 125 6.52 -2.63 17.24
N PRO A 126 6.44 -2.87 18.56
CA PRO A 126 7.06 -2.00 19.57
C PRO A 126 8.60 -1.95 19.45
N ASP A 127 9.26 -3.07 19.15
CA ASP A 127 10.72 -3.18 19.14
C ASP A 127 11.38 -2.40 17.99
N ARG A 128 10.64 -2.17 16.90
CA ARG A 128 11.16 -1.53 15.68
C ARG A 128 11.27 0.00 15.77
N LEU A 129 10.72 0.59 16.83
CA LEU A 129 10.79 2.03 17.07
C LEU A 129 12.15 2.45 17.62
N ALA A 130 12.77 1.60 18.43
CA ALA A 130 14.12 1.85 18.93
C ALA A 130 15.13 1.88 17.76
N GLU A 131 14.96 0.98 16.78
CA GLU A 131 15.78 0.94 15.56
C GLU A 131 15.64 2.20 14.70
N TRP A 132 14.42 2.74 14.54
CA TRP A 132 14.19 3.93 13.72
C TRP A 132 14.55 5.24 14.43
N ALA A 133 14.41 5.30 15.76
CA ALA A 133 14.75 6.47 16.56
C ALA A 133 16.24 6.55 16.94
N GLY A 134 17.04 5.53 16.63
CA GLY A 134 18.46 5.49 16.97
C GLY A 134 18.73 5.45 18.48
N VAL A 135 17.76 5.01 19.28
CA VAL A 135 17.89 4.92 20.74
C VAL A 135 18.47 3.54 21.08
N PRO A 136 19.60 3.43 21.79
CA PRO A 136 20.17 2.14 22.15
C PRO A 136 19.19 1.34 23.00
N THR A 137 18.85 0.12 22.56
CA THR A 137 18.24 -0.88 23.43
C THR A 137 19.30 -1.35 24.42
N SER A 138 19.06 -1.08 25.70
CA SER A 138 19.89 -1.51 26.83
C SER A 138 19.92 -3.02 27.01
#